data_AF-A0A1I6DJ32-F1
#
_entry.id   AF-A0A1I6DJ32-F1
#
_cell.length_a   1.000
_cell.length_b   1.000
_cell.length_c   1.000
_cell.angle_alpha   90.00
_cell.angle_beta   90.00
_cell.angle_gamma   90.00
#
_symmetry.space_group_name_H-M   'P 1'
#
loop_
_entity.id
_entity.type
_entity.pdbx_description
1 polymer ?
#
loop_
_entity_poly.entity_id
_entity_poly.type
_entity_poly.pdbx_seq_one_letter_code
_entity_poly.pdbx_strand_id
1 'polypeptide(L)'
;MRINTKYRLGILLYLMAAHAVALPLMALILDLLIGGSLIDIWKGSYSFSELLKHREGLYLMMAGLGTATGFVYWFFFYRKYQHYDPMDKYFK
;
A
#
# COMPACT_ATOMS: atom_id res chain seq x y z
N MET A 1 -24.87 -11.15 -10.77
CA MET A 1 -25.35 -9.92 -10.07
C MET A 1 -24.54 -8.71 -10.56
N ARG A 2 -25.13 -7.63 -11.12
CA ARG A 2 -24.35 -6.44 -11.60
C ARG A 2 -23.74 -5.70 -10.40
N ILE A 3 -22.52 -6.05 -10.01
CA ILE A 3 -21.76 -5.28 -9.02
C ILE A 3 -21.68 -3.83 -9.50
N ASN A 4 -22.31 -2.93 -8.74
CA ASN A 4 -22.46 -1.53 -9.09
C ASN A 4 -21.07 -0.88 -9.26
N THR A 5 -20.84 -0.22 -10.39
CA THR A 5 -19.54 0.34 -10.80
C THR A 5 -18.94 1.27 -9.74
N LYS A 6 -19.79 1.92 -8.94
CA LYS A 6 -19.41 2.79 -7.82
C LYS A 6 -18.62 2.05 -6.73
N TYR A 7 -19.03 0.83 -6.34
CA TYR A 7 -18.30 0.05 -5.33
C TYR A 7 -16.94 -0.42 -5.86
N ARG A 8 -16.83 -0.71 -7.17
CA ARG A 8 -15.56 -1.11 -7.79
C ARG A 8 -14.51 0.01 -7.74
N LEU A 9 -14.94 1.25 -7.99
CA LEU A 9 -14.08 2.43 -7.87
C LEU A 9 -13.72 2.74 -6.41
N GLY A 10 -14.65 2.53 -5.47
CA GLY A 10 -14.35 2.64 -4.05
C GLY A 10 -13.27 1.66 -3.59
N ILE A 11 -13.36 0.40 -4.03
CA ILE A 11 -12.35 -0.62 -3.73
C ILE A 11 -11.01 -0.28 -4.37
N LEU A 12 -10.98 0.25 -5.59
CA LEU A 12 -9.76 0.74 -6.24
C LEU A 12 -9.07 1.79 -5.38
N LEU A 13 -9.78 2.86 -5.03
CA LEU A 13 -9.24 3.97 -4.25
C LEU A 13 -8.76 3.51 -2.88
N TYR A 14 -9.53 2.64 -2.22
CA TYR A 14 -9.14 2.04 -0.95
C TYR A 14 -7.84 1.24 -1.06
N LEU A 15 -7.74 0.36 -2.07
CA LEU A 15 -6.53 -0.46 -2.26
C LEU A 15 -5.31 0.39 -2.58
N MET A 16 -5.45 1.39 -3.45
CA MET A 16 -4.38 2.32 -3.80
C MET A 16 -3.91 3.08 -2.57
N ALA A 17 -4.83 3.67 -1.80
CA ALA A 17 -4.50 4.42 -0.59
C ALA A 17 -3.87 3.53 0.50
N ALA A 18 -4.44 2.35 0.74
CA ALA A 18 -3.94 1.41 1.75
C ALA A 18 -2.51 0.98 1.46
N HIS A 19 -2.20 0.63 0.20
CA HIS A 19 -0.85 0.19 -0.17
C HIS A 19 0.13 1.36 -0.28
N ALA A 20 -0.34 2.56 -0.67
CA ALA A 20 0.45 3.77 -0.69
C ALA A 20 0.94 4.18 0.71
N VAL A 21 0.19 3.87 1.77
CA VAL A 21 0.59 4.14 3.16
C VAL A 21 1.36 2.97 3.76
N ALA A 22 0.97 1.73 3.44
CA ALA A 22 1.59 0.54 4.03
C ALA A 22 3.06 0.37 3.64
N LEU A 23 3.44 0.63 2.37
CA LEU A 23 4.83 0.45 1.94
C LEU A 23 5.81 1.46 2.56
N PRO A 24 5.53 2.78 2.61
CA PRO A 24 6.36 3.73 3.34
C PRO A 24 6.46 3.39 4.82
N LEU A 25 5.36 2.94 5.43
CA LEU A 25 5.36 2.55 6.84
C LEU A 25 6.27 1.33 7.09
N MET A 26 6.20 0.31 6.22
CA MET A 26 7.08 -0.86 6.30
C MET A 26 8.55 -0.47 6.08
N ALA A 27 8.83 0.41 5.11
CA ALA A 27 10.18 0.94 4.89
C ALA A 27 10.70 1.69 6.13
N LEU A 28 9.86 2.49 6.78
CA LEU A 28 10.21 3.21 7.99
C LEU A 28 10.51 2.26 9.15
N ILE A 29 9.70 1.21 9.33
CA ILE A 29 9.94 0.18 10.35
C ILE A 29 11.26 -0.55 10.08
N LEU A 30 11.56 -0.88 8.82
CA LEU A 30 12.82 -1.52 8.43
C LEU A 30 14.03 -0.60 8.69
N ASP A 31 13.93 0.69 8.36
CA ASP A 31 14.98 1.67 8.66
C ASP A 31 15.17 1.85 10.18
N LEU A 32 14.11 1.74 10.97
CA LEU A 32 14.20 1.81 12.44
C LEU A 32 14.80 0.54 13.05
N LEU A 33 14.33 -0.64 12.66
CA LEU A 33 14.75 -1.93 13.24
C LEU A 33 16.12 -2.38 12.73
N ILE A 34 16.32 -2.35 11.40
CA ILE A 34 17.50 -2.94 10.74
C ILE A 34 18.55 -1.87 10.50
N GLY A 35 18.13 -0.66 10.10
CA GLY A 35 19.04 0.45 9.81
C GLY A 35 19.73 1.02 11.05
N GLY A 36 19.36 0.60 12.26
CA GLY A 36 19.95 1.10 13.50
C GLY A 36 19.56 2.55 13.82
N SER A 37 18.73 3.19 12.99
CA SER A 37 18.34 4.60 13.17
C SER A 37 17.62 4.84 14.49
N LEU A 38 16.91 3.83 15.02
CA LEU A 38 16.32 3.91 16.36
C LEU A 38 17.39 4.07 17.46
N ILE A 39 18.53 3.40 17.32
CA ILE A 39 19.65 3.45 18.28
C ILE A 39 20.38 4.80 18.16
N ASP A 40 20.53 5.32 16.94
CA ASP A 40 21.17 6.61 16.71
C ASP A 40 20.30 7.80 17.16
N ILE A 41 18.98 7.69 17.01
CA ILE A 41 18.01 8.64 17.57
C ILE A 41 18.02 8.56 19.11
N TRP A 42 18.05 7.35 19.68
CA TRP A 42 18.14 7.16 21.13
C TRP A 42 19.42 7.77 21.71
N LYS A 43 20.55 7.61 21.01
CA LYS A 43 21.84 8.22 21.38
C LYS A 43 21.91 9.74 21.12
N GLY A 44 20.87 10.34 20.56
CA GLY A 44 20.81 11.78 20.30
C GLY A 44 21.72 12.25 19.16
N SER A 45 22.23 11.34 18.33
CA SER A 45 23.08 11.72 17.17
C SER A 45 22.28 12.30 16.02
N TYR A 46 20.99 11.99 15.90
CA TYR A 46 20.13 12.44 14.80
C TYR A 46 18.68 12.59 15.25
N SER A 47 17.95 13.55 14.65
CA SER A 47 16.51 13.72 14.92
C SER A 47 15.65 12.90 13.95
N PHE A 48 14.49 12.43 14.43
CA PHE A 48 13.54 11.67 13.61
C PHE A 48 13.04 12.46 12.38
N SER A 49 12.88 13.78 12.52
CA SER A 49 12.46 14.65 11.40
C SER A 49 13.55 14.77 10.32
N GLU A 50 14.81 14.69 10.71
CA GLU A 50 15.96 14.81 9.82
C GLU A 50 16.16 13.51 9.02
N LEU A 51 15.93 12.35 9.66
CA LEU A 51 15.86 11.06 8.98
C LEU A 51 14.74 11.03 7.92
N LEU A 52 13.55 11.53 8.28
CA LEU A 52 12.39 11.59 7.38
C LEU A 52 12.66 12.49 6.17
N LYS A 53 13.27 13.67 6.37
CA LYS A 53 13.68 14.55 5.27
C LYS A 53 14.76 13.93 4.41
N HIS A 54 15.75 13.29 5.02
CA HIS A 54 16.85 12.65 4.29
C HIS A 54 16.35 11.50 3.39
N ARG A 55 15.33 10.76 3.83
CA ARG A 55 14.75 9.63 3.09
C ARG A 55 13.38 9.92 2.48
N GLU A 56 13.00 11.20 2.37
CA GLU A 56 11.71 11.62 1.82
C GLU A 56 11.50 11.04 0.41
N GLY A 57 12.53 11.10 -0.43
CA GLY A 57 12.48 10.52 -1.77
C GLY A 57 12.26 9.00 -1.79
N LEU A 58 12.84 8.26 -0.83
CA LEU A 58 12.63 6.81 -0.70
C LEU A 58 11.19 6.50 -0.28
N TYR A 59 10.66 7.24 0.70
CA TYR A 59 9.27 7.05 1.14
C TYR A 59 8.27 7.41 0.06
N LEU A 60 8.53 8.47 -0.72
CA LEU A 60 7.68 8.89 -1.83
C LEU A 60 7.72 7.86 -2.96
N MET A 61 8.89 7.31 -3.27
CA MET A 61 9.03 6.21 -4.24
C MET A 61 8.30 4.94 -3.78
N MET A 62 8.40 4.60 -2.49
CA MET A 62 7.67 3.47 -1.89
C MET A 62 6.16 3.69 -1.90
N ALA A 63 5.68 4.91 -1.67
CA ALA A 63 4.27 5.25 -1.77
C ALA A 63 3.77 5.09 -3.22
N GLY A 64 4.57 5.51 -4.20
CA GLY A 64 4.30 5.29 -5.63
C GLY A 64 4.22 3.82 -5.99
N LEU A 65 5.19 3.01 -5.55
CA LEU A 65 5.20 1.55 -5.71
C LEU A 65 3.98 0.90 -5.04
N GLY A 66 3.58 1.39 -3.87
CA GLY A 66 2.42 0.89 -3.12
C GLY A 66 1.13 1.15 -3.89
N THR A 67 0.99 2.37 -4.40
CA THR A 67 -0.13 2.77 -5.25
C THR A 67 -0.22 1.88 -6.50
N ALA A 68 0.90 1.66 -7.19
CA ALA A 68 0.97 0.79 -8.36
C ALA A 68 0.62 -0.66 -8.03
N THR A 69 1.08 -1.17 -6.87
CA THR A 69 0.76 -2.53 -6.41
C THR A 69 -0.72 -2.68 -6.09
N GLY A 70 -1.32 -1.71 -5.40
CA GLY A 70 -2.76 -1.67 -5.14
C GLY A 70 -3.59 -1.62 -6.43
N PHE A 71 -3.11 -0.87 -7.43
CA PHE A 71 -3.73 -0.83 -8.77
C PHE A 71 -3.64 -2.18 -9.49
N VAL A 72 -2.47 -2.82 -9.49
CA VAL A 72 -2.28 -4.14 -10.10
C VAL A 72 -3.17 -5.19 -9.42
N TYR A 73 -3.21 -5.20 -8.08
CA TYR A 73 -4.07 -6.11 -7.33
C TYR A 73 -5.55 -5.92 -7.68
N TRP A 74 -6.00 -4.66 -7.74
CA TRP A 74 -7.36 -4.34 -8.18
C TRP A 74 -7.61 -4.79 -9.62
N PHE A 75 -6.66 -4.58 -10.55
CA PHE A 75 -6.81 -4.97 -11.95
C PHE A 75 -6.99 -6.49 -12.12
N PHE A 76 -6.20 -7.28 -11.38
CA PHE A 76 -6.36 -8.74 -11.36
C PHE A 76 -7.70 -9.16 -10.75
N PHE A 77 -8.11 -8.54 -9.64
CA PHE A 77 -9.41 -8.80 -9.02
C PHE A 77 -10.59 -8.42 -9.93
N TYR A 78 -10.50 -7.28 -10.60
CA TYR A 78 -11.48 -6.79 -11.58
C TYR A 78 -11.67 -7.81 -12.71
N ARG A 79 -10.57 -8.35 -13.25
CA ARG A 79 -10.61 -9.36 -14.30
C ARG A 79 -11.18 -10.69 -13.81
N LYS A 80 -10.84 -11.11 -12.58
CA LYS A 80 -11.29 -12.39 -12.00
C LYS A 80 -12.81 -12.44 -11.76
N TYR A 81 -13.40 -11.35 -11.25
CA TYR A 81 -14.86 -11.25 -11.06
C TYR A 81 -15.66 -11.06 -12.35
N GLN A 82 -14.99 -10.85 -13.49
CA GLN A 82 -15.66 -10.77 -14.79
C GLN A 82 -15.85 -12.16 -15.44
N HIS A 83 -15.10 -13.17 -14.99
CA HIS A 83 -15.09 -14.52 -15.59
C HIS A 83 -15.67 -15.61 -14.70
N TYR A 84 -15.76 -15.41 -13.40
CA TYR A 84 -16.34 -16.37 -12.47
C TYR A 84 -17.07 -15.60 -11.36
N ASP A 85 -18.39 -15.52 -11.44
CA ASP A 85 -19.23 -15.21 -10.29
C ASP A 85 -19.47 -16.56 -9.57
N PRO A 86 -18.73 -16.90 -8.48
CA PRO A 86 -18.88 -18.19 -7.81
C PRO A 86 -20.29 -18.41 -7.24
N MET A 87 -21.10 -17.35 -7.18
CA MET A 87 -22.50 -17.40 -6.76
C MET A 87 -23.46 -17.88 -7.85
N ASP A 88 -23.09 -17.86 -9.14
CA ASP A 88 -23.95 -18.38 -10.22
C ASP A 88 -24.25 -19.88 -10.08
N LYS A 89 -23.42 -20.62 -9.31
CA LYS A 89 -23.61 -22.05 -9.08
C LYS A 89 -24.78 -22.37 -8.14
N TYR A 90 -25.28 -21.39 -7.38
CA TYR A 90 -26.31 -21.58 -6.34
C TYR A 90 -27.69 -21.04 -6.74
N PHE A 91 -27.84 -20.45 -7.93
CA PHE A 91 -29.11 -19.90 -8.44
C PHE A 91 -29.70 -20.71 -9.61
N LYS A 92 -29.48 -22.03 -9.63
CA LYS A 92 -30.06 -22.93 -10.64
C LYS A 92 -31.28 -23.67 -10.12
#